data_AF-A0A5C8UQD4-F1
#
_entry.id   AF-A0A5C8UQD4-F1
#
_cell.length_a   1.000
_cell.length_b   1.000
_cell.length_c   1.000
_cell.angle_alpha   90.00
_cell.angle_beta   90.00
_cell.angle_gamma   90.00
#
_symmetry.space_group_name_H-M   'P 1'
#
loop_
_entity.id
_entity.type
_entity.pdbx_description
1 polymer ?
#
loop_
_entity_poly.entity_id
_entity_poly.type
_entity_poly.pdbx_seq_one_letter_code
_entity_poly.pdbx_strand_id
1 'polypeptide(L)'
;MVELRFMIPKRRGDRPEWEVSRDGRIVGWVAEHTIGRSSAVFYRAIAVHPDTGELVNLENSTDRGERVARIEDFLDDPSKYRGVHWHPAGGDR
;
A
#
# COMPACT_ATOMS: atom_id res chain seq x y z
N MET A 1 8.64 12.05 -6.84
CA MET A 1 9.51 11.11 -6.12
C MET A 1 8.88 10.90 -4.77
N VAL A 2 8.44 9.68 -4.49
CA VAL A 2 7.99 9.31 -3.15
C VAL A 2 9.17 8.94 -2.27
N GLU A 3 9.00 9.18 -0.98
CA GLU A 3 9.90 8.75 0.07
C GLU A 3 9.29 7.54 0.78
N LEU A 4 10.11 6.54 1.08
CA LEU A 4 9.68 5.33 1.77
C LEU A 4 10.28 5.32 3.17
N ARG A 5 9.43 5.30 4.18
CA ARG A 5 9.84 5.26 5.59
C ARG A 5 9.40 3.96 6.23
N PHE A 6 10.37 3.19 6.73
CA PHE A 6 10.07 2.00 7.54
C PHE A 6 9.38 2.40 8.84
N MET A 7 8.25 1.77 9.14
CA MET A 7 7.54 1.93 10.40
C MET A 7 7.93 0.80 11.36
N ILE A 8 8.31 1.20 12.58
CA ILE A 8 8.66 0.25 13.62
C ILE A 8 7.37 -0.49 14.05
N PRO A 9 7.33 -1.83 13.96
CA PRO A 9 6.16 -2.60 14.39
C PRO A 9 5.88 -2.37 15.87
N LYS A 10 4.62 -2.12 16.22
CA LYS A 10 4.21 -1.74 17.59
C LYS A 10 4.10 -2.95 18.52
N ARG A 11 3.88 -4.15 17.99
CA ARG A 11 3.79 -5.40 18.76
C ARG A 11 4.62 -6.50 18.13
N ARG A 12 5.00 -7.47 18.96
CA ARG A 12 5.68 -8.68 18.52
C ARG A 12 4.71 -9.51 17.66
N GLY A 13 5.01 -9.61 16.37
CA GLY A 13 4.17 -10.30 15.39
C GLY A 13 3.45 -9.37 14.41
N ASP A 14 3.49 -8.04 14.63
CA ASP A 14 3.11 -7.09 13.59
C ASP A 14 4.05 -7.26 12.39
N ARG A 15 3.45 -7.20 11.20
CA ARG A 15 4.21 -7.25 9.96
C ARG A 15 4.89 -5.89 9.73
N PRO A 16 6.09 -5.89 9.15
CA PRO A 16 6.73 -4.65 8.77
C PRO A 16 5.85 -3.87 7.79
N GLU A 17 5.76 -2.57 8.04
CA GLU A 17 5.01 -1.62 7.22
C GLU A 17 5.94 -0.46 6.83
N TRP A 18 5.72 0.10 5.66
CA TRP A 18 6.40 1.27 5.14
C TRP A 18 5.39 2.34 4.80
N GLU A 19 5.59 3.53 5.35
CA GLU A 19 4.86 4.72 4.96
C GLU A 19 5.45 5.27 3.66
N VAL A 20 4.56 5.61 2.72
CA VAL A 20 4.91 6.26 1.46
C VAL A 20 4.46 7.71 1.57
N SER A 21 5.42 8.64 1.46
CA SER A 21 5.15 10.08 1.47
C SER A 21 5.56 10.75 0.18
N ARG A 22 4.82 11.78 -0.22
CA ARG A 22 5.12 12.64 -1.37
C ARG A 22 4.92 14.09 -0.94
N ASP A 23 5.92 14.94 -1.19
CA ASP A 23 5.86 16.36 -0.84
C ASP A 23 5.52 16.62 0.65
N GLY A 24 6.06 15.78 1.54
CA GLY A 24 5.80 15.85 2.99
C GLY A 24 4.42 15.37 3.44
N ARG A 25 3.60 14.79 2.54
CA ARG A 25 2.29 14.23 2.85
C ARG A 25 2.29 12.72 2.70
N ILE A 26 1.59 12.03 3.59
CA ILE A 26 1.40 10.58 3.48
C ILE A 26 0.42 10.31 2.35
N VAL A 27 0.84 9.48 1.41
CA VAL A 27 0.07 9.13 0.21
C VAL A 27 -0.26 7.63 0.13
N GLY A 28 0.29 6.83 1.05
CA GLY A 28 -0.02 5.42 1.12
C GLY A 28 0.89 4.66 2.08
N TRP A 29 0.70 3.35 2.10
CA TRP A 29 1.45 2.40 2.90
C TRP A 29 1.71 1.14 2.09
N VAL A 30 2.85 0.50 2.35
CA VAL A 30 3.13 -0.87 1.91
C VAL A 30 3.28 -1.72 3.15
N ALA A 31 2.60 -2.85 3.22
CA ALA A 31 2.69 -3.76 4.36
C ALA A 31 3.06 -5.16 3.88
N GLU A 32 3.93 -5.86 4.62
CA GLU A 32 4.10 -7.29 4.41
C GLU A 32 2.83 -8.05 4.77
N HIS A 33 2.43 -8.93 3.87
CA HIS A 33 1.28 -9.80 4.00
C HIS A 33 1.70 -11.23 3.67
N THR A 34 1.35 -12.19 4.53
CA THR A 34 1.56 -13.61 4.26
C THR A 34 0.20 -14.24 4.00
N ILE A 35 0.05 -14.87 2.83
CA ILE A 35 -1.22 -15.51 2.45
C ILE A 35 -1.21 -16.96 2.94
N GLY A 36 -1.97 -17.24 3.99
CA GLY A 36 -2.16 -18.59 4.54
C GLY A 36 -0.86 -19.22 5.07
N ARG A 37 -0.54 -20.44 4.59
CA ARG A 37 0.71 -21.16 4.91
C ARG A 37 1.82 -20.94 3.87
N SER A 38 1.67 -19.99 2.96
CA SER A 38 2.71 -19.74 1.95
C SER A 38 4.02 -19.32 2.60
N SER A 39 5.13 -19.89 2.12
CA SER A 39 6.49 -19.44 2.48
C SER A 39 6.87 -18.13 1.78
N ALA A 40 6.07 -17.67 0.83
CA ALA A 40 6.28 -16.42 0.11
C ALA A 40 5.75 -15.21 0.90
N VAL A 41 6.55 -14.15 0.91
CA VAL A 41 6.16 -12.83 1.42
C VAL A 41 5.50 -12.07 0.28
N PHE A 42 4.28 -11.59 0.51
CA PHE A 42 3.62 -10.64 -0.37
C PHE A 42 3.68 -9.25 0.27
N TYR A 43 3.61 -8.24 -0.56
CA TYR A 43 3.51 -6.85 -0.17
C TYR A 43 2.16 -6.33 -0.66
N ARG A 44 1.35 -5.85 0.28
CA ARG A 44 0.11 -5.15 0.01
C ARG A 44 0.41 -3.66 -0.09
N ALA A 45 -0.05 -3.02 -1.16
CA ALA A 45 0.00 -1.56 -1.28
C ALA A 45 -1.37 -0.97 -0.99
N ILE A 46 -1.40 0.10 -0.21
CA ILE A 46 -2.59 0.88 0.12
C ILE A 46 -2.28 2.32 -0.26
N ALA A 47 -3.04 2.89 -1.18
CA ALA A 47 -2.89 4.28 -1.60
C ALA A 47 -4.04 5.14 -1.04
N VAL A 48 -3.76 6.41 -0.81
CA VAL A 48 -4.78 7.42 -0.48
C VAL A 48 -5.22 8.08 -1.79
N HIS A 49 -6.52 8.04 -2.10
CA HIS A 49 -7.05 8.70 -3.27
C HIS A 49 -6.83 10.23 -3.17
N PRO A 50 -6.21 10.87 -4.19
CA PRO A 50 -5.85 12.28 -4.10
C PRO A 50 -7.07 13.21 -3.96
N ASP A 51 -8.17 12.91 -4.67
CA ASP A 51 -9.39 13.74 -4.60
C ASP A 51 -10.36 13.38 -3.46
N THR A 52 -10.60 12.09 -3.20
CA THR A 52 -11.60 11.66 -2.22
C THR A 52 -11.04 11.36 -0.83
N GLY A 53 -9.71 11.20 -0.71
CA GLY A 53 -9.05 10.79 0.53
C GLY A 53 -9.30 9.33 0.94
N GLU A 54 -9.98 8.55 0.09
CA GLU A 54 -10.30 7.15 0.39
C GLU A 54 -9.06 6.26 0.32
N LEU A 55 -9.04 5.23 1.17
CA LEU A 55 -8.00 4.21 1.15
C LEU A 55 -8.32 3.15 0.10
N VAL A 56 -7.44 3.03 -0.90
CA VAL A 56 -7.56 2.12 -2.02
C VAL A 56 -6.50 1.02 -1.90
N ASN A 57 -6.94 -0.23 -1.91
CA ASN A 57 -6.04 -1.38 -1.93
C ASN A 57 -5.56 -1.65 -3.35
N LEU A 58 -4.25 -1.54 -3.57
CA LEU A 58 -3.61 -1.93 -4.82
C LEU A 58 -3.20 -3.41 -4.72
N GLU A 59 -3.18 -4.11 -5.85
CA GLU A 59 -2.84 -5.54 -5.92
C GLU A 59 -1.59 -5.91 -5.12
N ASN A 60 -1.63 -7.11 -4.54
CA ASN A 60 -0.49 -7.69 -3.85
C ASN A 60 0.57 -8.16 -4.86
N SER A 61 1.85 -7.93 -4.57
CA SER A 61 2.97 -8.50 -5.32
C SER A 61 4.03 -9.02 -4.37
N THR A 62 4.88 -9.94 -4.80
CA THR A 62 6.06 -10.38 -4.05
C THR A 62 7.20 -9.37 -4.11
N ASP A 63 7.11 -8.34 -4.97
CA ASP A 63 8.09 -7.27 -5.06
C ASP A 63 7.60 -5.97 -4.40
N ARG A 64 8.33 -5.53 -3.37
CA ARG A 64 8.02 -4.30 -2.63
C ARG A 64 8.23 -3.05 -3.47
N GLY A 65 9.25 -3.00 -4.31
CA GLY A 65 9.58 -1.83 -5.13
C GLY A 65 8.49 -1.56 -6.17
N GLU A 66 7.99 -2.61 -6.81
CA GLU A 66 6.85 -2.53 -7.72
C GLU A 66 5.59 -2.02 -7.01
N ARG A 67 5.40 -2.35 -5.73
CA ARG A 67 4.24 -1.87 -4.96
C ARG A 67 4.34 -0.38 -4.65
N VAL A 68 5.52 0.12 -4.32
CA VAL A 68 5.75 1.57 -4.16
C VAL A 68 5.52 2.30 -5.48
N ALA A 69 6.05 1.78 -6.59
CA ALA A 69 5.83 2.36 -7.92
C ALA A 69 4.34 2.36 -8.32
N ARG A 70 3.56 1.38 -7.88
CA ARG A 70 2.11 1.34 -8.12
C ARG A 70 1.36 2.42 -7.36
N ILE A 71 1.77 2.75 -6.14
CA ILE A 71 1.22 3.89 -5.39
C ILE A 71 1.54 5.20 -6.14
N GLU A 72 2.75 5.35 -6.68
CA GLU A 72 3.10 6.51 -7.51
C GLU A 72 2.25 6.62 -8.78
N ASP A 73 2.09 5.54 -9.55
CA ASP A 73 1.25 5.52 -10.76
C ASP A 73 -0.24 5.78 -10.44
N PHE A 74 -0.74 5.29 -9.30
CA PHE A 74 -2.09 5.59 -8.84
C PHE A 74 -2.29 7.08 -8.49
N LEU A 75 -1.28 7.74 -7.90
CA LEU A 75 -1.35 9.17 -7.61
C LEU A 75 -1.34 10.04 -8.88
N ASP A 76 -0.65 9.58 -9.92
CA ASP A 76 -0.57 10.27 -11.21
C ASP A 76 -1.87 10.10 -12.01
N ASP A 77 -2.43 8.88 -12.03
CA ASP A 77 -3.70 8.59 -12.69
C ASP A 77 -4.53 7.57 -11.88
N PRO A 78 -5.38 8.04 -10.94
CA PRO A 78 -6.22 7.16 -10.13
C PRO A 78 -7.34 6.52 -10.96
N SER A 79 -7.69 7.12 -12.11
CA SER A 79 -8.74 6.64 -13.02
C SER A 79 -8.44 5.27 -13.61
N LYS A 80 -7.17 4.95 -13.89
CA LYS A 80 -6.71 3.62 -14.34
C LYS A 80 -7.10 2.48 -13.40
N TYR A 81 -7.38 2.77 -12.13
CA TYR A 81 -7.66 1.77 -11.10
C TYR A 81 -9.14 1.67 -10.74
N ARG A 82 -9.97 2.53 -11.36
CA ARG A 82 -11.42 2.54 -11.17
C ARG A 82 -12.04 1.26 -11.76
N GLY A 83 -12.69 0.47 -10.90
CA GLY A 83 -13.45 -0.72 -11.30
C GLY A 83 -12.64 -2.03 -11.38
N VAL A 84 -11.32 -2.00 -11.23
CA VAL A 84 -10.46 -3.22 -11.30
C VAL A 84 -9.96 -3.65 -9.92
N HIS A 85 -9.66 -2.70 -9.02
CA HIS A 85 -9.08 -2.99 -7.69
C HIS A 85 -9.57 -2.06 -6.57
N TRP A 86 -10.72 -1.40 -6.74
CA TRP A 86 -11.26 -0.52 -5.70
C TRP A 86 -11.97 -1.34 -4.62
N HIS A 87 -11.25 -1.66 -3.55
CA HIS A 87 -11.87 -2.06 -2.29
C HIS A 87 -11.62 -0.95 -1.27
N PRO A 88 -12.67 -0.29 -0.72
CA PRO A 88 -12.47 0.59 0.42
C PRO A 88 -11.75 -0.23 1.50
N ALA A 89 -10.71 0.32 2.12
CA ALA A 89 -10.02 -0.34 3.22
C ALA A 89 -10.94 -0.42 4.46
N GLY A 90 -11.91 -1.32 4.41
CA GLY A 90 -12.90 -1.60 5.44
C GLY A 90 -13.17 -3.09 5.47
N GLY A 91 -12.32 -3.82 6.18
CA GLY A 91 -12.48 -5.26 6.35
C GLY A 91 -11.19 -5.97 6.78
N ASP A 92 -10.56 -5.51 7.85
CA ASP A 92 -9.97 -6.33 8.94
C ASP A 92 -9.21 -5.37 9.86
N ARG A 93 -9.76 -5.15 11.04
CA ARG A 93 -9.16 -4.40 12.14
C ARG A 93 -8.81 -5.36 13.26
#